data_AF-A0A7C9BP46-F1
#
_entry.id   AF-A0A7C9BP46-F1
#
_cell.length_a   1.000
_cell.length_b   1.000
_cell.length_c   1.000
_cell.angle_alpha   90.00
_cell.angle_beta   90.00
_cell.angle_gamma   90.00
#
_symmetry.space_group_name_H-M   'P 1'
#
loop_
_entity.id
_entity.type
_entity.pdbx_description
1 polymer ?
#
loop_
_entity_poly.entity_id
_entity_poly.type
_entity_poly.pdbx_seq_one_letter_code
_entity_poly.pdbx_strand_id
1 'polypeptide(L)'
;MKAAAKLDNELTVADSRVNPIDRDQPSPVPTRTATTRTRDELEPQQLTFLQFCEHAHIVPLKNHGRAAEVFFLGVSLRFVDETGIAGLMQAHRSEVNNALYAHSGDAPDFLTDRALPSAAALAEYPAMRGKFPQACRLVDEVMGAPVSPQPTQLRAVDTPTLLAELRARGTLMPLHHAVGALHDHLECTGHLNADSPMLAFRTFRLRRFDAAISGTQNAAAIAEHWEKRVDALDVGRR
;
A
#
# COMPACT_ATOMS: atom_id res chain seq x y z
N MET A 1 10.92 -52.25 46.99
CA MET A 1 11.39 -51.70 48.28
C MET A 1 12.63 -50.87 48.02
N LYS A 2 12.64 -49.61 48.49
CA LYS A 2 13.76 -48.76 48.96
C LYS A 2 15.06 -48.76 48.13
N ALA A 3 15.75 -47.68 47.79
CA ALA A 3 15.94 -46.29 48.26
C ALA A 3 17.44 -46.04 47.92
N ALA A 4 18.05 -44.89 47.71
CA ALA A 4 17.73 -43.48 47.61
C ALA A 4 18.97 -42.86 46.91
N ALA A 5 18.77 -41.83 46.11
CA ALA A 5 19.84 -40.99 45.57
C ALA A 5 19.93 -39.69 46.39
N LYS A 6 21.15 -39.37 46.86
CA LYS A 6 21.66 -38.09 47.41
C LYS A 6 23.06 -38.41 47.94
N LEU A 7 24.12 -37.61 47.86
CA LEU A 7 24.45 -36.22 47.51
C LEU A 7 25.97 -36.28 47.17
N ASP A 8 26.61 -35.36 46.44
CA ASP A 8 27.12 -34.12 47.05
C ASP A 8 27.57 -33.12 45.99
N ASN A 9 27.43 -31.87 46.41
CA ASN A 9 27.65 -30.63 45.72
C ASN A 9 28.95 -30.03 46.24
N GLU A 10 29.98 -29.87 45.41
CA GLU A 10 31.08 -28.95 45.71
C GLU A 10 31.36 -28.05 44.49
N LEU A 11 30.95 -26.79 44.66
CA LEU A 11 31.50 -25.65 43.97
C LEU A 11 32.99 -25.54 44.30
N THR A 12 33.85 -25.37 43.30
CA THR A 12 35.13 -24.68 43.49
C THR A 12 35.37 -23.76 42.30
N VAL A 13 35.53 -22.49 42.64
CA VAL A 13 35.69 -21.34 41.77
C VAL A 13 37.18 -21.12 41.45
N ALA A 14 37.40 -20.55 40.26
CA ALA A 14 38.58 -19.86 39.77
C ALA A 14 39.79 -20.70 39.34
N ASP A 15 40.07 -20.66 38.03
CA ASP A 15 41.31 -20.02 37.65
C ASP A 15 41.16 -19.21 36.34
N SER A 16 41.72 -18.02 36.39
CA SER A 16 41.58 -16.95 35.42
C SER A 16 42.72 -17.04 34.41
N ARG A 17 42.42 -17.09 33.12
CA ARG A 17 43.39 -16.70 32.08
C ARG A 17 42.78 -15.61 31.20
N VAL A 18 43.19 -14.40 31.54
CA VAL A 18 43.01 -13.15 30.82
C VAL A 18 43.79 -13.24 29.51
N ASN A 19 43.09 -13.12 28.37
CA ASN A 19 43.73 -12.74 27.11
C ASN A 19 43.52 -11.24 26.90
N PRO A 20 44.55 -10.52 26.38
CA PRO A 20 44.58 -9.07 26.35
C PRO A 20 43.55 -8.49 25.36
N ILE A 21 42.96 -7.36 25.76
CA ILE A 21 42.06 -6.55 24.95
C ILE A 21 42.92 -5.84 23.89
N ASP A 22 42.87 -6.32 22.66
CA ASP A 22 43.39 -5.59 21.51
C ASP A 22 42.40 -4.45 21.19
N ARG A 23 42.74 -3.24 21.63
CA ARG A 23 42.05 -1.99 21.30
C ARG A 23 42.63 -1.47 19.98
N ASP A 24 42.16 -1.98 18.85
CA ASP A 24 42.12 -1.26 17.56
C ASP A 24 41.43 -2.06 16.43
N GLN A 25 40.15 -2.39 16.63
CA GLN A 25 39.29 -2.81 15.52
C GLN A 25 38.07 -1.89 15.43
N PRO A 26 37.95 -1.04 14.40
CA PRO A 26 36.68 -0.42 14.09
C PRO A 26 35.71 -1.52 13.63
N SER A 27 34.65 -1.74 14.41
CA SER A 27 33.50 -2.54 14.01
C SER A 27 33.07 -2.17 12.59
N PRO A 28 32.86 -3.12 11.66
CA PRO A 28 32.30 -2.79 10.38
C PRO A 28 30.83 -2.43 10.61
N VAL A 29 30.55 -1.13 10.72
CA VAL A 29 29.25 -0.57 10.37
C VAL A 29 28.92 -1.13 8.99
N PRO A 30 27.77 -1.79 8.77
CA PRO A 30 27.40 -2.24 7.44
C PRO A 30 27.27 -1.00 6.56
N THR A 31 28.34 -0.76 5.81
CA THR A 31 28.40 0.28 4.80
C THR A 31 27.34 -0.11 3.79
N ARG A 32 26.41 0.80 3.54
CA ARG A 32 25.35 0.69 2.54
C ARG A 32 25.99 0.34 1.20
N THR A 33 26.15 -0.96 0.94
CA THR A 33 26.60 -1.48 -0.34
C THR A 33 25.53 -1.10 -1.34
N ALA A 34 25.94 -0.31 -2.32
CA ALA A 34 25.17 0.00 -3.50
C ALA A 34 24.78 -1.33 -4.17
N THR A 35 23.57 -1.79 -3.88
CA THR A 35 22.96 -2.91 -4.60
C THR A 35 22.78 -2.46 -6.04
N THR A 36 23.30 -3.28 -6.93
CA THR A 36 23.26 -3.15 -8.37
C THR A 36 21.78 -3.03 -8.79
N ARG A 37 21.33 -1.81 -9.13
CA ARG A 37 19.98 -1.55 -9.68
C ARG A 37 19.85 -2.29 -11.02
N THR A 38 19.40 -3.53 -10.97
CA THR A 38 18.93 -4.26 -12.13
C THR A 38 17.43 -4.02 -12.29
N ARG A 39 17.05 -3.50 -13.46
CA ARG A 39 15.72 -3.53 -14.10
C ARG A 39 14.70 -4.44 -13.35
N ASP A 40 13.64 -3.83 -12.81
CA ASP A 40 12.45 -4.43 -12.13
C ASP A 40 12.39 -4.43 -10.58
N GLU A 41 12.91 -3.42 -9.88
CA GLU A 41 12.51 -3.17 -8.48
C GLU A 41 11.12 -2.50 -8.44
N LEU A 42 10.09 -3.24 -8.05
CA LEU A 42 8.77 -2.66 -7.78
C LEU A 42 8.90 -1.63 -6.66
N GLU A 43 8.49 -0.39 -6.93
CA GLU A 43 8.48 0.66 -5.92
C GLU A 43 7.05 0.94 -5.44
N PRO A 44 6.80 1.06 -4.12
CA PRO A 44 5.46 1.31 -3.59
C PRO A 44 4.77 2.51 -4.24
N GLN A 45 5.47 3.62 -4.45
CA GLN A 45 4.91 4.84 -5.07
C GLN A 45 4.51 4.69 -6.54
N GLN A 46 4.95 3.64 -7.23
CA GLN A 46 4.56 3.36 -8.62
C GLN A 46 3.27 2.55 -8.71
N LEU A 47 2.88 1.88 -7.62
CA LEU A 47 1.74 0.97 -7.57
C LEU A 47 0.48 1.71 -7.12
N THR A 48 -0.69 1.26 -7.59
CA THR A 48 -1.94 1.58 -6.89
C THR A 48 -1.95 0.89 -5.53
N PHE A 49 -2.76 1.37 -4.58
CA PHE A 49 -2.90 0.79 -3.26
C PHE A 49 -3.24 -0.70 -3.32
N LEU A 50 -4.11 -1.11 -4.24
CA LEU A 50 -4.48 -2.52 -4.41
C LEU A 50 -3.29 -3.38 -4.86
N GLN A 51 -2.49 -2.88 -5.81
CA GLN A 51 -1.27 -3.57 -6.26
C GLN A 51 -0.20 -3.58 -5.17
N PHE A 52 -0.06 -2.49 -4.42
CA PHE A 52 0.80 -2.44 -3.23
C PHE A 52 0.42 -3.53 -2.23
N CYS A 53 -0.88 -3.71 -1.95
CA CYS A 53 -1.38 -4.76 -1.05
C CYS A 53 -1.16 -6.20 -1.54
N GLU A 54 -0.84 -6.43 -2.81
CA GLU A 54 -0.44 -7.77 -3.29
C GLU A 54 0.96 -8.16 -2.82
N HIS A 55 1.79 -7.17 -2.50
CA HIS A 55 3.18 -7.33 -2.09
C HIS A 55 3.45 -6.91 -0.64
N ALA A 56 2.47 -6.24 -0.01
CA ALA A 56 2.56 -5.72 1.34
C ALA A 56 1.79 -6.58 2.35
N HIS A 57 2.34 -6.71 3.54
CA HIS A 57 1.62 -7.25 4.70
C HIS A 57 1.92 -6.41 5.94
N ILE A 58 1.00 -6.46 6.90
CA ILE A 58 1.04 -5.67 8.12
C ILE A 58 1.07 -6.58 9.34
N VAL A 59 1.97 -6.29 10.28
CA VAL A 59 2.15 -7.05 11.52
C VAL A 59 1.87 -6.11 12.71
N PRO A 60 0.82 -6.39 13.51
CA PRO A 60 0.55 -5.63 14.73
C PRO A 60 1.71 -5.75 15.72
N LEU A 61 2.11 -4.64 16.32
CA LEU A 61 3.18 -4.60 17.31
C LEU A 61 2.62 -4.54 18.72
N LYS A 62 3.36 -5.12 19.67
CA LYS A 62 3.06 -5.03 21.11
C LYS A 62 4.21 -4.30 21.80
N ASN A 63 3.88 -3.44 22.77
CA ASN A 63 4.85 -2.65 23.54
C ASN A 63 5.76 -1.77 22.66
N HIS A 64 5.25 -1.30 21.54
CA HIS A 64 5.94 -0.38 20.62
C HIS A 64 5.21 0.97 20.61
N GLY A 65 5.92 2.06 20.30
CA GLY A 65 5.32 3.41 20.21
C GLY A 65 4.42 3.63 18.98
N ARG A 66 4.14 2.57 18.22
CA ARG A 66 3.32 2.53 16.99
C ARG A 66 2.48 1.26 16.99
N ALA A 67 1.36 1.26 16.27
CA ALA A 67 0.40 0.15 16.30
C ALA A 67 0.84 -1.06 15.48
N ALA A 68 1.52 -0.85 14.35
CA ALA A 68 1.94 -1.94 13.48
C ALA A 68 3.20 -1.61 12.66
N GLU A 69 3.78 -2.64 12.06
CA GLU A 69 4.84 -2.55 11.06
C GLU A 69 4.33 -3.08 9.72
N VAL A 70 4.60 -2.35 8.66
CA VAL A 70 4.29 -2.75 7.27
C VAL A 70 5.56 -3.21 6.60
N PHE A 71 5.47 -4.38 5.97
CA PHE A 71 6.52 -4.98 5.16
C PHE A 71 6.09 -4.95 3.70
N PHE A 72 7.02 -4.67 2.79
CA PHE A 72 6.81 -4.71 1.35
C PHE A 72 7.90 -5.56 0.72
N LEU A 73 7.52 -6.56 -0.07
CA LEU A 73 8.44 -7.57 -0.61
C LEU A 73 9.33 -8.23 0.46
N GLY A 74 8.77 -8.44 1.66
CA GLY A 74 9.45 -9.06 2.79
C GLY A 74 10.42 -8.14 3.55
N VAL A 75 10.57 -6.88 3.12
CA VAL A 75 11.44 -5.89 3.79
C VAL A 75 10.59 -4.93 4.61
N SER A 76 11.05 -4.58 5.82
CA SER A 76 10.42 -3.55 6.65
C SER A 76 10.35 -2.24 5.88
N LEU A 77 9.14 -1.73 5.68
CA LEU A 77 8.89 -0.48 4.96
C LEU A 77 8.68 0.67 5.94
N ARG A 78 7.78 0.51 6.91
CA ARG A 78 7.40 1.58 7.85
C ARG A 78 6.63 1.07 9.06
N PHE A 79 6.78 1.75 10.19
CA PHE A 79 5.86 1.70 11.33
C PHE A 79 4.68 2.67 11.17
N VAL A 80 3.47 2.17 11.44
CA VAL A 80 2.19 2.88 11.22
C VAL A 80 1.36 2.95 12.51
N ASP A 81 0.43 3.89 12.53
CA ASP A 81 -0.41 4.20 13.71
C ASP A 81 -1.71 3.41 13.75
N GLU A 82 -2.06 2.76 12.64
CA GLU A 82 -3.27 1.97 12.50
C GLU A 82 -2.92 0.52 12.11
N THR A 83 -3.88 -0.39 12.31
CA THR A 83 -3.75 -1.79 11.90
C THR A 83 -4.58 -2.04 10.63
N GLY A 84 -4.53 -3.26 10.08
CA GLY A 84 -5.39 -3.65 8.95
C GLY A 84 -5.20 -2.79 7.69
N ILE A 85 -6.31 -2.49 7.01
CA ILE A 85 -6.32 -1.73 5.75
C ILE A 85 -5.84 -0.29 5.98
N ALA A 86 -6.29 0.38 7.04
CA ALA A 86 -5.86 1.75 7.31
C ALA A 86 -4.36 1.86 7.56
N GLY A 87 -3.76 0.90 8.28
CA GLY A 87 -2.31 0.84 8.45
C GLY A 87 -1.56 0.66 7.12
N LEU A 88 -2.04 -0.25 6.26
CA LEU A 88 -1.49 -0.43 4.92
C LEU A 88 -1.64 0.84 4.06
N MET A 89 -2.79 1.50 4.13
CA MET A 89 -3.06 2.73 3.40
C MET A 89 -2.21 3.89 3.91
N GLN A 90 -1.99 3.99 5.23
CA GLN A 90 -1.05 4.94 5.82
C GLN A 90 0.37 4.71 5.27
N ALA A 91 0.84 3.46 5.22
CA ALA A 91 2.16 3.15 4.67
C ALA A 91 2.29 3.56 3.20
N HIS A 92 1.34 3.14 2.35
CA HIS A 92 1.34 3.47 0.93
C HIS A 92 1.25 4.98 0.68
N ARG A 93 0.31 5.65 1.35
CA ARG A 93 0.14 7.12 1.32
C ARG A 93 1.44 7.83 1.66
N SER A 94 2.15 7.37 2.69
CA SER A 94 3.40 8.00 3.10
C SER A 94 4.53 7.75 2.09
N GLU A 95 4.57 6.63 1.37
CA GLU A 95 5.52 6.45 0.26
C GLU A 95 5.24 7.40 -0.92
N VAL A 96 3.97 7.57 -1.31
CA VAL A 96 3.59 8.57 -2.33
C VAL A 96 3.93 10.00 -1.86
N ASN A 97 3.64 10.33 -0.60
CA ASN A 97 4.02 11.63 -0.02
C ASN A 97 5.53 11.86 -0.08
N ASN A 98 6.33 10.85 0.28
CA ASN A 98 7.78 10.99 0.31
C ASN A 98 8.37 11.12 -1.10
N ALA A 99 7.80 10.42 -2.08
CA ALA A 99 8.14 10.60 -3.48
C ALA A 99 7.86 12.04 -3.93
N LEU A 100 6.67 12.59 -3.64
CA LEU A 100 6.36 13.98 -3.97
C LEU A 100 7.25 14.98 -3.24
N TYR A 101 7.54 14.73 -1.95
CA TYR A 101 8.42 15.59 -1.16
C TYR A 101 9.84 15.61 -1.71
N ALA A 102 10.38 14.48 -2.18
CA ALA A 102 11.70 14.39 -2.82
C ALA A 102 11.84 15.28 -4.07
N HIS A 103 10.71 15.61 -4.72
CA HIS A 103 10.65 16.52 -5.85
C HIS A 103 10.06 17.90 -5.50
N SER A 104 10.00 18.23 -4.22
CA SER A 104 9.69 19.59 -3.76
C SER A 104 10.98 20.41 -3.64
N GLY A 105 10.90 21.73 -3.79
CA GLY A 105 12.07 22.61 -3.70
C GLY A 105 12.80 22.59 -2.36
N ASP A 106 12.17 22.02 -1.32
CA ASP A 106 12.69 21.92 0.05
C ASP A 106 13.24 20.52 0.37
N ALA A 107 13.43 19.65 -0.63
CA ALA A 107 13.91 18.29 -0.43
C ALA A 107 15.42 18.27 -0.11
N PRO A 108 15.86 17.56 0.93
CA PRO A 108 17.27 17.25 1.14
C PRO A 108 17.87 16.44 -0.03
N ASP A 109 19.13 16.71 -0.37
CA ASP A 109 19.84 16.07 -1.49
C ASP A 109 19.87 14.54 -1.45
N PHE A 110 19.77 13.94 -0.25
CA PHE A 110 19.75 12.48 -0.12
C PHE A 110 18.43 11.83 -0.58
N LEU A 111 17.39 12.62 -0.85
CA LEU A 111 16.08 12.14 -1.33
C LEU A 111 15.92 12.28 -2.84
N THR A 112 16.79 13.01 -3.53
CA THR A 112 16.61 13.44 -4.93
C THR A 112 16.56 12.28 -5.94
N ASP A 113 17.12 11.11 -5.58
CA ASP A 113 17.15 9.91 -6.42
C ASP A 113 15.84 9.09 -6.40
N ARG A 114 14.83 9.54 -5.65
CA ARG A 114 13.55 8.85 -5.57
C ARG A 114 12.74 9.09 -6.85
N ALA A 115 12.04 8.07 -7.35
CA ALA A 115 11.16 8.25 -8.50
C ALA A 115 9.87 8.98 -8.10
N LEU A 116 9.35 9.81 -9.02
CA LEU A 116 8.01 10.39 -8.93
C LEU A 116 6.96 9.29 -8.79
N PRO A 117 5.88 9.47 -8.01
CA PRO A 117 4.81 8.48 -7.98
C PRO A 117 4.13 8.33 -9.34
N SER A 118 3.53 7.17 -9.60
CA SER A 118 2.72 7.00 -10.81
C SER A 118 1.45 7.87 -10.73
N ALA A 119 0.92 8.28 -11.88
CA ALA A 119 -0.32 9.05 -11.93
C ALA A 119 -1.51 8.30 -11.30
N ALA A 120 -1.52 6.97 -11.44
CA ALA A 120 -2.54 6.11 -10.83
C ALA A 120 -2.44 6.09 -9.29
N ALA A 121 -1.22 5.98 -8.75
CA ALA A 121 -0.99 6.05 -7.30
C ALA A 121 -1.34 7.43 -6.73
N LEU A 122 -0.98 8.51 -7.44
CA LEU A 122 -1.30 9.88 -7.04
C LEU A 122 -2.82 10.15 -7.02
N ALA A 123 -3.56 9.58 -7.99
CA ALA A 123 -5.01 9.76 -8.08
C ALA A 123 -5.78 9.21 -6.86
N GLU A 124 -5.20 8.24 -6.14
CA GLU A 124 -5.78 7.68 -4.91
C GLU A 124 -5.66 8.61 -3.70
N TYR A 125 -4.80 9.64 -3.77
CA TYR A 125 -4.58 10.59 -2.68
C TYR A 125 -4.78 12.06 -3.10
N PRO A 126 -6.02 12.48 -3.45
CA PRO A 126 -6.27 13.82 -4.01
C PRO A 126 -5.76 14.99 -3.15
N ALA A 127 -5.80 14.84 -1.83
CA ALA A 127 -5.32 15.85 -0.89
C ALA A 127 -3.82 16.21 -1.07
N MET A 128 -3.02 15.31 -1.66
CA MET A 128 -1.60 15.57 -1.91
C MET A 128 -1.36 16.62 -2.99
N ARG A 129 -2.31 16.82 -3.92
CA ARG A 129 -2.19 17.87 -4.95
C ARG A 129 -2.16 19.26 -4.35
N GLY A 130 -2.87 19.48 -3.23
CA GLY A 130 -2.79 20.73 -2.47
C GLY A 130 -1.48 20.91 -1.71
N LYS A 131 -0.89 19.80 -1.25
CA LYS A 131 0.36 19.82 -0.45
C LYS A 131 1.62 19.99 -1.33
N PHE A 132 1.66 19.36 -2.50
CA PHE A 132 2.82 19.38 -3.40
C PHE A 132 2.44 19.77 -4.84
N PRO A 133 1.93 20.99 -5.08
CA PRO A 133 1.39 21.38 -6.38
C PRO A 133 2.45 21.38 -7.50
N GLN A 134 3.72 21.66 -7.18
CA GLN A 134 4.82 21.63 -8.16
C GLN A 134 5.20 20.18 -8.53
N ALA A 135 5.43 19.32 -7.54
CA ALA A 135 5.76 17.92 -7.80
C ALA A 135 4.63 17.16 -8.53
N CYS A 136 3.36 17.48 -8.21
CA CYS A 136 2.23 16.88 -8.93
C CYS A 136 2.19 17.29 -10.41
N ARG A 137 2.58 18.53 -10.74
CA ARG A 137 2.72 18.95 -12.15
C ARG A 137 3.78 18.16 -12.87
N LEU A 138 4.91 17.84 -12.21
CA LEU A 138 5.92 16.97 -12.81
C LEU A 138 5.37 15.57 -13.11
N VAL A 139 4.53 15.00 -12.24
CA VAL A 139 3.83 13.73 -12.53
C VAL A 139 2.93 13.85 -13.76
N ASP A 140 2.17 14.95 -13.86
CA ASP A 140 1.29 15.22 -15.00
C ASP A 140 2.08 15.50 -16.30
N GLU A 141 3.28 16.09 -16.21
CA GLU A 141 4.17 16.41 -17.33
C GLU A 141 4.97 15.19 -17.82
N VAL A 142 5.36 14.28 -16.92
CA VAL A 142 5.95 12.98 -17.29
C VAL A 142 4.93 12.12 -18.05
N MET A 143 3.63 12.36 -17.82
CA MET A 143 2.54 11.82 -18.63
C MET A 143 2.27 12.60 -19.94
N GLY A 144 3.03 13.66 -20.23
CA GLY A 144 2.68 14.75 -21.14
C GLY A 144 2.65 14.47 -22.66
N ALA A 145 1.70 15.15 -23.30
CA ALA A 145 1.31 15.25 -24.73
C ALA A 145 0.48 14.09 -25.31
N PRO A 146 -0.69 14.38 -25.95
CA PRO A 146 -1.45 13.38 -26.69
C PRO A 146 -0.59 12.89 -27.85
N VAL A 147 0.05 11.74 -27.67
CA VAL A 147 0.66 10.99 -28.76
C VAL A 147 -0.44 10.81 -29.81
N SER A 148 -0.20 11.33 -31.02
CA SER A 148 -1.12 11.17 -32.14
C SER A 148 -1.57 9.71 -32.22
N PRO A 149 -2.89 9.44 -32.22
CA PRO A 149 -3.38 8.10 -31.97
C PRO A 149 -2.93 7.16 -33.08
N GLN A 150 -2.01 6.25 -32.73
CA GLN A 150 -1.80 5.03 -33.49
C GLN A 150 -2.98 4.09 -33.18
N PRO A 151 -3.69 3.59 -34.21
CA PRO A 151 -4.98 2.93 -34.05
C PRO A 151 -4.83 1.48 -33.57
N THR A 152 -4.39 1.24 -32.32
CA THR A 152 -4.56 -0.08 -31.65
C THR A 152 -4.37 -0.11 -30.12
N GLN A 153 -4.45 1.00 -29.38
CA GLN A 153 -4.29 0.95 -27.92
C GLN A 153 -5.52 1.47 -27.17
N LEU A 154 -6.17 0.59 -26.41
CA LEU A 154 -7.28 0.85 -25.46
C LEU A 154 -6.99 1.94 -24.41
N ARG A 155 -5.80 2.54 -24.38
CA ARG A 155 -5.37 3.57 -23.43
C ARG A 155 -5.60 5.00 -23.91
N ALA A 156 -6.09 5.21 -25.13
CA ALA A 156 -6.28 6.54 -25.72
C ALA A 156 -7.75 7.01 -25.77
N VAL A 157 -8.69 6.24 -25.23
CA VAL A 157 -10.11 6.60 -25.21
C VAL A 157 -10.41 7.30 -23.90
N ASP A 158 -10.89 8.54 -23.96
CA ASP A 158 -11.37 9.23 -22.76
C ASP A 158 -12.54 8.46 -22.12
N THR A 159 -12.64 8.52 -20.78
CA THR A 159 -13.66 7.79 -20.03
C THR A 159 -15.08 8.06 -20.52
N PRO A 160 -15.50 9.31 -20.83
CA PRO A 160 -16.83 9.58 -21.39
C PRO A 160 -17.10 8.86 -22.72
N THR A 161 -16.15 8.84 -23.65
CA THR A 161 -16.26 8.19 -24.96
C THR A 161 -16.31 6.68 -24.80
N LEU A 162 -15.48 6.12 -23.92
CA LEU A 162 -15.53 4.69 -23.60
C LEU A 162 -16.89 4.28 -23.03
N LEU A 163 -17.43 5.06 -22.10
CA LEU A 163 -18.74 4.80 -21.51
C LEU A 163 -19.87 4.95 -22.53
N ALA A 164 -19.78 5.95 -23.42
CA ALA A 164 -20.73 6.12 -24.52
C ALA A 164 -20.71 4.92 -25.48
N GLU A 165 -19.51 4.41 -25.82
CA GLU A 165 -19.35 3.21 -26.65
C GLU A 165 -19.89 1.95 -25.97
N LEU A 166 -19.57 1.72 -24.70
CA LEU A 166 -20.12 0.58 -23.93
C LEU A 166 -21.65 0.66 -23.82
N ARG A 167 -22.20 1.87 -23.70
CA ARG A 167 -23.65 2.08 -23.72
C ARG A 167 -24.24 1.81 -25.11
N ALA A 168 -23.62 2.32 -26.17
CA ALA A 168 -24.05 2.11 -27.55
C ALA A 168 -24.03 0.63 -27.95
N ARG A 169 -23.06 -0.13 -27.42
CA ARG A 169 -22.92 -1.58 -27.61
C ARG A 169 -23.80 -2.40 -26.66
N GLY A 170 -24.53 -1.77 -25.75
CA GLY A 170 -25.43 -2.43 -24.81
C GLY A 170 -24.72 -3.24 -23.71
N THR A 171 -23.42 -3.05 -23.47
CA THR A 171 -22.63 -3.83 -22.51
C THR A 171 -22.55 -3.21 -21.11
N LEU A 172 -22.83 -1.91 -20.99
CA LEU A 172 -22.73 -1.18 -19.71
C LEU A 172 -23.70 -1.73 -18.64
N MET A 173 -24.97 -1.96 -19.00
CA MET A 173 -25.97 -2.51 -18.07
C MET A 173 -25.68 -3.96 -17.63
N PRO A 174 -25.31 -4.88 -18.54
CA PRO A 174 -24.84 -6.21 -18.15
C PRO A 174 -23.67 -6.19 -17.16
N LEU A 175 -22.69 -5.30 -17.35
CA LEU A 175 -21.56 -5.16 -16.42
C LEU A 175 -22.02 -4.67 -15.05
N HIS A 176 -22.89 -3.65 -15.02
CA HIS A 176 -23.48 -3.15 -13.78
C HIS A 176 -24.20 -4.25 -13.00
N HIS A 177 -25.02 -5.06 -13.68
CA HIS A 177 -25.71 -6.19 -13.07
C HIS A 177 -24.75 -7.28 -12.57
N ALA A 178 -23.69 -7.58 -13.32
CA ALA A 178 -22.70 -8.56 -12.90
C ALA A 178 -21.96 -8.13 -11.62
N VAL A 179 -21.59 -6.85 -11.53
CA VAL A 179 -20.97 -6.27 -10.32
C VAL A 179 -21.93 -6.32 -9.13
N GLY A 180 -23.22 -6.01 -9.35
CA GLY A 180 -24.26 -6.15 -8.32
C GLY A 180 -24.41 -7.59 -7.84
N ALA A 181 -24.58 -8.53 -8.77
CA ALA A 181 -24.74 -9.96 -8.46
C ALA A 181 -23.54 -10.55 -7.71
N LEU A 182 -22.31 -10.13 -8.06
CA LEU A 182 -21.11 -10.52 -7.32
C LEU A 182 -21.16 -10.03 -5.87
N HIS A 183 -21.48 -8.75 -5.65
CA HIS A 183 -21.62 -8.19 -4.31
C HIS A 183 -22.68 -8.95 -3.50
N ASP A 184 -23.87 -9.14 -4.07
CA ASP A 184 -24.99 -9.76 -3.39
C ASP A 184 -24.67 -11.22 -3.04
N HIS A 185 -24.01 -11.95 -3.93
CA HIS A 185 -23.53 -13.29 -3.64
C HIS A 185 -22.56 -13.31 -2.45
N LEU A 186 -21.52 -12.46 -2.48
CA LEU A 186 -20.52 -12.38 -1.41
C LEU A 186 -21.13 -11.96 -0.07
N GLU A 187 -22.16 -11.10 -0.09
CA GLU A 187 -22.92 -10.71 1.09
C GLU A 187 -23.76 -11.86 1.63
N CYS A 188 -24.55 -12.53 0.77
CA CYS A 188 -25.38 -13.67 1.15
C CYS A 188 -24.57 -14.84 1.72
N THR A 189 -23.36 -15.09 1.18
CA THR A 189 -22.47 -16.14 1.69
C THR A 189 -21.64 -15.70 2.90
N GLY A 190 -21.78 -14.45 3.36
CA GLY A 190 -21.04 -13.91 4.51
C GLY A 190 -19.54 -13.69 4.26
N HIS A 191 -19.09 -13.65 3.01
CA HIS A 191 -17.67 -13.44 2.66
C HIS A 191 -17.21 -11.99 2.81
N LEU A 192 -18.15 -11.05 2.91
CA LEU A 192 -17.85 -9.64 3.20
C LEU A 192 -17.71 -9.33 4.70
N ASN A 193 -17.73 -10.35 5.55
CA ASN A 193 -17.51 -10.21 6.99
C ASN A 193 -16.04 -9.89 7.31
N ALA A 194 -15.79 -9.41 8.54
CA ALA A 194 -14.49 -8.91 9.01
C ALA A 194 -13.32 -9.91 8.93
N ASP A 195 -13.57 -11.18 8.62
CA ASP A 195 -12.55 -12.21 8.44
C ASP A 195 -11.76 -12.06 7.13
N SER A 196 -12.28 -11.28 6.17
CA SER A 196 -11.54 -10.90 4.95
C SER A 196 -11.69 -9.41 4.63
N PRO A 197 -11.05 -8.52 5.41
CA PRO A 197 -11.23 -7.07 5.25
C PRO A 197 -10.76 -6.58 3.87
N MET A 198 -9.77 -7.25 3.27
CA MET A 198 -9.30 -6.92 1.91
C MET A 198 -10.33 -7.29 0.83
N LEU A 199 -11.05 -8.41 0.98
CA LEU A 199 -12.11 -8.78 0.04
C LEU A 199 -13.29 -7.80 0.13
N ALA A 200 -13.67 -7.42 1.35
CA ALA A 200 -14.69 -6.39 1.57
C ALA A 200 -14.26 -5.05 0.95
N PHE A 201 -13.01 -4.62 1.19
CA PHE A 201 -12.45 -3.40 0.60
C PHE A 201 -12.49 -3.42 -0.93
N ARG A 202 -12.02 -4.49 -1.56
CA ARG A 202 -12.04 -4.65 -3.03
C ARG A 202 -13.46 -4.58 -3.59
N THR A 203 -14.41 -5.27 -2.95
CA THR A 203 -15.81 -5.31 -3.39
C THR A 203 -16.49 -3.94 -3.24
N PHE A 204 -16.33 -3.26 -2.11
CA PHE A 204 -16.92 -1.93 -1.90
C PHE A 204 -16.31 -0.89 -2.83
N ARG A 205 -15.00 -0.96 -3.06
CA ARG A 205 -14.31 -0.08 -4.02
C ARG A 205 -14.79 -0.32 -5.45
N LEU A 206 -15.01 -1.57 -5.85
CA LEU A 206 -15.60 -1.92 -7.15
C LEU A 206 -17.02 -1.34 -7.28
N ARG A 207 -17.86 -1.46 -6.24
CA ARG A 207 -19.23 -0.91 -6.23
C ARG A 207 -19.26 0.61 -6.29
N ARG A 208 -18.32 1.29 -5.62
CA ARG A 208 -18.15 2.74 -5.76
C ARG A 208 -17.84 3.13 -7.20
N PHE A 209 -16.87 2.48 -7.84
CA PHE A 209 -16.49 2.82 -9.22
C PHE A 209 -17.62 2.54 -10.21
N ASP A 210 -18.27 1.38 -10.08
CA ASP A 210 -19.47 1.03 -10.84
C ASP A 210 -20.57 2.08 -10.69
N ALA A 211 -20.87 2.52 -9.46
CA ALA A 211 -21.84 3.57 -9.20
C ALA A 211 -21.46 4.89 -9.89
N ALA A 212 -20.20 5.31 -9.79
CA ALA A 212 -19.71 6.55 -10.39
C ALA A 212 -19.83 6.57 -11.93
N ILE A 213 -19.71 5.41 -12.59
CA ILE A 213 -19.81 5.29 -14.05
C ILE A 213 -21.20 4.87 -14.56
N SER A 214 -22.11 4.48 -13.68
CA SER A 214 -23.45 3.99 -14.03
C SER A 214 -24.28 5.01 -14.82
N GLY A 215 -24.03 6.31 -14.64
CA GLY A 215 -24.78 7.40 -15.29
C GLY A 215 -26.22 7.53 -14.80
N THR A 216 -26.56 6.90 -13.67
CA THR A 216 -27.87 7.03 -13.02
C THR A 216 -28.01 8.40 -12.33
N GLN A 217 -29.24 8.90 -12.16
CA GLN A 217 -29.48 10.19 -11.49
C GLN A 217 -28.92 10.24 -10.06
N ASN A 218 -28.82 9.09 -9.38
CA ASN A 218 -28.31 8.96 -8.02
C ASN A 218 -26.87 8.44 -7.95
N ALA A 219 -26.15 8.36 -9.08
CA ALA A 219 -24.81 7.79 -9.18
C ALA A 219 -23.84 8.34 -8.12
N ALA A 220 -23.83 9.66 -7.92
CA ALA A 220 -22.95 10.32 -6.94
C ALA A 220 -23.28 9.93 -5.50
N ALA A 221 -24.56 9.90 -5.12
CA ALA A 221 -24.99 9.52 -3.78
C ALA A 221 -24.70 8.04 -3.48
N ILE A 222 -24.88 7.17 -4.47
CA ILE A 222 -24.55 5.74 -4.36
C ILE A 222 -23.03 5.57 -4.22
N ALA A 223 -22.22 6.27 -5.01
CA ALA A 223 -20.77 6.23 -4.90
C ALA A 223 -20.28 6.73 -3.52
N GLU A 224 -20.88 7.80 -2.99
CA GLU A 224 -20.58 8.30 -1.64
C GLU A 224 -20.98 7.30 -0.55
N HIS A 225 -22.10 6.60 -0.69
CA HIS A 225 -22.49 5.54 0.23
C HIS A 225 -21.45 4.42 0.27
N TRP A 226 -20.95 3.97 -0.89
CA TRP A 226 -19.89 2.96 -0.94
C TRP A 226 -18.56 3.46 -0.39
N GLU A 227 -18.22 4.75 -0.57
CA GLU A 227 -17.05 5.35 0.08
C GLU A 227 -17.12 5.24 1.59
N LYS A 228 -18.27 5.59 2.19
CA LYS A 228 -18.46 5.48 3.64
C LYS A 228 -18.27 4.05 4.14
N ARG A 229 -18.63 3.04 3.33
CA ARG A 229 -18.37 1.63 3.67
C ARG A 229 -16.89 1.27 3.56
N VAL A 230 -16.16 1.84 2.61
CA VAL A 230 -14.69 1.72 2.53
C VAL A 230 -14.05 2.35 3.77
N ASP A 231 -14.39 3.59 4.09
CA ASP A 231 -13.86 4.30 5.26
C ASP A 231 -14.15 3.54 6.57
N ALA A 232 -15.31 2.90 6.69
CA ALA A 232 -15.67 2.10 7.86
C ALA A 232 -14.79 0.85 8.04
N LEU A 233 -14.25 0.27 6.95
CA LEU A 233 -13.28 -0.82 7.03
C LEU A 233 -11.91 -0.32 7.50
N ASP A 234 -11.56 0.91 7.14
CA ASP A 234 -10.31 1.56 7.53
C ASP A 234 -10.29 1.87 9.03
N VAL A 235 -11.44 2.25 9.62
CA VAL A 235 -11.55 2.54 11.06
C VAL A 235 -11.57 1.26 11.95
N GLY A 236 -11.34 0.07 11.38
CA GLY A 236 -11.53 -1.24 12.03
C GLY A 236 -10.39 -1.71 12.96
N ARG A 237 -10.74 -1.83 14.26
CA ARG A 237 -9.99 -2.31 15.45
C ARG A 237 -9.01 -1.31 16.09
N ARG A 238 -9.59 -0.34 16.80
CA ARG A 238 -9.02 0.16 18.07
C ARG A 238 -9.23 -0.86 19.18
#